data_AF-A0A1A8SC80-F1
#
_entry.id   AF-A0A1A8SC80-F1
#
_cell.length_a   1.000
_cell.length_b   1.000
_cell.length_c   1.000
_cell.angle_alpha   90.00
_cell.angle_beta   90.00
_cell.angle_gamma   90.00
#
_symmetry.space_group_name_H-M   'P 1'
#
loop_
_entity.id
_entity.type
_entity.pdbx_description
1 polymer ?
#
loop_
_entity_poly.entity_id
_entity_poly.type
_entity_poly.pdbx_seq_one_letter_code
_entity_poly.pdbx_strand_id
1 'polypeptide(L)'
;VNKGLVLDENSMKKLTTLQLSASDQDSEPGELVYRITKEPSLGHLEHTARPGARIPSFTQADLVSRSIQYVHTSTEEKHADQFSFSLSD
;
A
#
# COMPACT_ATOMS: atom_id res chain seq x y z
N VAL A 1 12.57 10.96 11.96
CA VAL A 1 12.47 9.74 12.79
C VAL A 1 11.05 9.22 12.67
N ASN A 2 10.80 8.24 11.79
CA ASN A 2 9.50 7.59 11.68
C ASN A 2 9.34 6.65 12.88
N LYS A 3 8.38 6.93 13.77
CA LYS A 3 8.08 6.03 14.89
C LYS A 3 7.39 4.79 14.33
N GLY A 4 8.10 3.67 14.36
CA GLY A 4 7.61 2.36 13.95
C GLY A 4 6.28 2.04 14.61
N LEU A 5 5.32 1.62 13.80
CA LEU A 5 4.01 1.15 14.25
C LEU A 5 4.20 -0.25 14.85
N VAL A 6 4.01 -0.38 16.16
CA VAL A 6 3.94 -1.68 16.83
C VAL A 6 2.47 -2.10 16.86
N LEU A 7 2.17 -3.28 16.32
CA LEU A 7 0.83 -3.88 16.30
C LEU A 7 0.90 -5.23 17.03
N ASP A 8 0.10 -5.40 18.08
CA ASP A 8 -0.09 -6.69 18.76
C ASP A 8 -1.11 -7.57 18.00
N GLU A 9 -0.90 -8.89 18.06
CA GLU A 9 -1.71 -9.91 17.39
C GLU A 9 -3.19 -9.84 17.81
N ASN A 10 -4.10 -10.19 16.88
CA ASN A 10 -5.56 -10.20 17.02
C ASN A 10 -6.29 -8.85 17.11
N SER A 11 -5.60 -7.72 16.94
CA SER A 11 -6.27 -6.41 16.81
C SER A 11 -6.44 -6.02 15.34
N MET A 12 -7.65 -6.12 14.79
CA MET A 12 -8.03 -5.40 13.57
C MET A 12 -8.13 -3.90 13.87
N LYS A 13 -6.99 -3.21 13.95
CA LYS A 13 -6.97 -1.75 13.92
C LYS A 13 -7.13 -1.30 12.48
N LYS A 14 -8.29 -0.74 12.15
CA LYS A 14 -8.44 0.10 10.96
C LYS A 14 -7.40 1.21 11.07
N LEU A 15 -6.38 1.18 10.20
CA LEU A 15 -5.50 2.32 10.00
C LEU A 15 -6.38 3.46 9.44
N THR A 16 -6.94 4.25 10.34
CA THR A 16 -7.56 5.51 9.98
C THR A 16 -6.50 6.59 9.96
N THR A 17 -6.55 7.44 8.94
CA THR A 17 -5.68 8.57 8.59
C THR A 17 -5.32 9.54 9.74
N LEU A 18 -5.99 9.44 10.88
CA LEU A 18 -5.74 10.23 12.09
C LEU A 18 -4.33 10.06 12.71
N GLN A 19 -3.59 8.98 12.43
CA GLN A 19 -2.20 8.86 12.91
C GLN A 19 -1.16 9.45 11.94
N LEU A 20 -1.58 9.87 10.73
CA LEU A 20 -0.71 10.49 9.71
C LEU A 20 -1.02 11.98 9.50
N SER A 21 -2.21 12.47 9.91
CA SER A 21 -2.67 13.87 9.79
C SER A 21 -1.95 14.90 10.69
N ALA A 22 -0.67 14.73 11.00
CA ALA A 22 0.11 15.75 11.69
C ALA A 22 1.11 16.48 10.78
N SER A 23 1.12 16.22 9.47
CA SER A 23 2.11 16.86 8.57
C SER A 23 1.59 17.34 7.21
N ASP A 24 0.38 16.99 6.79
CA ASP A 24 -0.21 17.48 5.54
C ASP A 24 -1.60 18.04 5.80
N GLN A 25 -1.65 19.30 6.22
CA GLN A 25 -2.88 20.06 6.39
C GLN A 25 -3.19 20.95 5.17
N ASP A 26 -2.53 20.70 4.02
CA ASP A 26 -2.71 21.50 2.79
C ASP A 26 -2.90 20.68 1.50
N SER A 27 -2.68 19.37 1.48
CA SER A 27 -2.86 18.58 0.24
C SER A 27 -4.26 18.00 0.13
N GLU A 28 -4.96 18.33 -0.97
CA GLU A 28 -6.22 17.69 -1.33
C GLU A 28 -6.02 16.16 -1.36
N PRO A 29 -6.96 15.36 -0.83
CA PRO A 29 -6.85 13.89 -0.77
C PRO A 29 -6.83 13.19 -2.15
N GLY A 30 -6.75 13.95 -3.25
CA GLY A 30 -6.73 13.49 -4.63
C GLY A 30 -5.35 13.32 -5.26
N GLU A 31 -4.25 13.84 -4.69
CA GLU A 31 -2.94 13.87 -5.37
C GLU A 31 -1.89 12.93 -4.79
N LEU A 32 -2.14 12.26 -3.65
CA LEU A 32 -1.15 11.34 -3.07
C LEU A 32 -0.89 10.13 -3.99
N VAL A 33 0.32 10.09 -4.55
CA VAL A 33 0.84 8.97 -5.35
C VAL A 33 1.74 8.10 -4.48
N TYR A 34 1.37 6.83 -4.36
CA TYR A 34 2.15 5.78 -3.74
C TYR A 34 3.01 5.12 -4.81
N ARG A 35 4.31 5.36 -4.80
CA ARG A 35 5.28 4.69 -5.68
C ARG A 35 5.91 3.50 -4.98
N ILE A 36 5.82 2.32 -5.57
CA ILE A 36 6.45 1.11 -5.05
C ILE A 36 7.96 1.24 -5.29
N THR A 37 8.73 1.30 -4.21
CA THR A 37 10.20 1.40 -4.23
C THR A 37 10.85 0.03 -4.09
N LYS A 38 10.13 -0.93 -3.52
CA LYS A 38 10.54 -2.33 -3.44
C LYS A 38 9.33 -3.22 -3.74
N GLU A 39 9.43 -3.99 -4.81
CA GLU A 39 8.39 -4.93 -5.21
C GLU A 39 8.29 -6.13 -4.23
N PRO A 40 7.10 -6.75 -4.12
CA PRO A 40 6.95 -8.01 -3.41
C PRO A 40 7.82 -9.11 -4.06
N SER A 41 8.34 -10.04 -3.26
CA SER A 41 9.18 -11.14 -3.75
C SER A 41 8.40 -12.40 -4.13
N LEU A 42 7.17 -12.54 -3.62
CA LEU A 42 6.32 -13.72 -3.79
C LEU A 42 5.11 -13.47 -4.69
N GLY A 43 5.01 -12.27 -5.25
CA GLY A 43 3.88 -11.85 -6.05
C GLY A 43 4.07 -10.46 -6.63
N HIS A 44 2.96 -9.83 -6.99
CA HIS A 44 2.94 -8.46 -7.47
C HIS A 44 1.67 -7.73 -7.06
N LEU A 45 1.74 -6.41 -7.06
CA LEU A 45 0.56 -5.56 -6.97
C LEU A 45 0.03 -5.30 -8.37
N GLU A 46 -1.29 -5.32 -8.53
CA GLU A 46 -1.97 -5.03 -9.78
C GLU A 46 -3.23 -4.20 -9.55
N HIS A 47 -3.68 -3.55 -10.61
CA HIS A 47 -4.94 -2.83 -10.63
C HIS A 47 -6.07 -3.77 -11.05
N THR A 48 -7.19 -3.77 -10.32
CA THR A 48 -8.40 -4.56 -10.61
C THR A 48 -8.92 -4.35 -12.04
N ALA A 49 -8.81 -3.14 -12.58
CA ALA A 49 -9.16 -2.83 -13.96
C ALA A 49 -8.19 -3.42 -15.02
N ARG A 50 -7.00 -3.87 -14.62
CA ARG A 50 -5.96 -4.46 -15.48
C ARG A 50 -5.31 -5.66 -14.78
N PRO A 51 -6.07 -6.77 -14.61
CA PRO A 51 -5.55 -7.96 -13.96
C PRO A 51 -4.37 -8.54 -14.73
N GLY A 52 -3.35 -9.05 -14.02
CA GLY A 52 -2.10 -9.56 -14.58
C GLY A 52 -1.05 -8.50 -14.90
N ALA A 53 -1.40 -7.20 -14.84
CA ALA A 53 -0.45 -6.11 -15.07
C ALA A 53 0.12 -5.60 -13.75
N ARG A 54 1.43 -5.74 -13.57
CA ARG A 54 2.16 -5.17 -12.43
C ARG A 54 2.07 -3.64 -12.47
N ILE A 55 1.72 -3.05 -11.35
CA ILE A 55 1.72 -1.60 -11.21
C ILE A 55 2.96 -1.15 -10.43
N PRO A 56 3.69 -0.11 -10.88
CA PRO A 56 4.80 0.47 -10.13
C PRO A 56 4.34 1.56 -9.14
N SER A 57 3.09 2.02 -9.27
CA SER A 57 2.52 3.06 -8.41
C SER A 57 1.00 3.03 -8.47
N PHE A 58 0.36 3.59 -7.45
CA PHE A 58 -1.08 3.78 -7.35
C PHE A 58 -1.39 5.07 -6.59
N THR A 59 -2.61 5.55 -6.68
CA THR A 59 -3.06 6.77 -6.00
C THR A 59 -3.85 6.45 -4.73
N GLN A 60 -4.01 7.44 -3.86
CA GLN A 60 -4.95 7.37 -2.75
C GLN A 60 -6.37 7.06 -3.21
N ALA A 61 -6.79 7.61 -4.35
CA ALA A 61 -8.10 7.34 -4.94
C ALA A 61 -8.26 5.85 -5.32
N ASP A 62 -7.20 5.21 -5.84
CA ASP A 62 -7.22 3.78 -6.16
C ASP A 62 -7.35 2.91 -4.90
N LEU A 63 -6.69 3.29 -3.80
CA LEU A 63 -6.84 2.63 -2.51
C LEU A 63 -8.27 2.80 -1.95
N VAL A 64 -8.80 4.02 -1.99
CA VAL A 64 -10.17 4.33 -1.52
C VAL A 64 -11.20 3.55 -2.33
N SER A 65 -10.99 3.45 -3.63
CA SER A 65 -11.84 2.70 -4.56
C SER A 65 -11.58 1.19 -4.54
N ARG A 66 -10.69 0.70 -3.65
CA ARG A 66 -10.30 -0.71 -3.52
C ARG A 66 -9.86 -1.33 -4.85
N SER A 67 -9.23 -0.52 -5.69
CA SER A 67 -8.84 -0.90 -7.05
C SER A 67 -7.45 -1.53 -7.11
N ILE A 68 -6.71 -1.55 -6.00
CA ILE A 68 -5.38 -2.16 -5.90
C ILE A 68 -5.45 -3.49 -5.17
N GLN A 69 -4.87 -4.54 -5.75
CA GLN A 69 -4.83 -5.87 -5.16
C GLN A 69 -3.43 -6.48 -5.25
N TYR A 70 -3.09 -7.31 -4.28
CA TYR A 70 -1.91 -8.16 -4.32
C TYR A 70 -2.26 -9.54 -4.88
N VAL A 71 -1.44 -10.03 -5.80
CA VAL A 71 -1.57 -11.37 -6.38
C VAL A 71 -0.31 -12.15 -6.07
N HIS A 72 -0.47 -13.25 -5.32
CA HIS A 72 0.60 -14.20 -5.06
C HIS A 72 0.83 -15.07 -6.30
N THR A 73 2.03 -15.02 -6.87
CA THR A 73 2.39 -15.79 -8.07
C THR A 73 3.46 -16.83 -7.80
N SER A 74 4.09 -16.81 -6.63
CA SER A 74 5.09 -17.79 -6.25
C SER A 74 4.46 -19.13 -5.87
N THR A 75 5.22 -20.20 -6.08
CA THR A 75 4.87 -21.56 -5.64
C THR A 75 5.46 -21.90 -4.28
N GLU A 76 6.11 -20.93 -3.62
CA GLU A 76 6.69 -21.11 -2.30
C GLU A 76 5.59 -21.09 -1.24
N GLU A 77 5.65 -22.00 -0.26
CA GLU A 77 4.77 -22.01 0.92
C GLU A 77 5.11 -20.90 1.94
N LYS A 78 5.68 -19.80 1.45
CA LYS A 78 5.92 -18.60 2.23
C LYS A 78 4.70 -17.71 2.11
N HIS A 79 4.08 -17.44 3.24
CA HIS A 79 2.89 -16.60 3.30
C HIS A 79 3.20 -15.14 3.64
N ALA A 80 4.46 -14.82 3.97
CA ALA A 80 4.89 -13.47 4.29
C ALA A 80 5.61 -12.85 3.10
N ASP A 81 5.01 -11.81 2.53
CA ASP A 81 5.65 -10.95 1.54
C ASP A 81 5.66 -9.50 2.03
N GLN A 82 6.62 -8.72 1.53
CA GLN A 82 6.78 -7.32 1.89
C GLN A 82 7.10 -6.51 0.64
N PHE A 83 6.40 -5.40 0.50
CA PHE A 83 6.72 -4.35 -0.46
C PHE A 83 6.98 -3.05 0.29
N SER A 84 7.72 -2.13 -0.33
CA SER A 84 7.95 -0.79 0.21
C SER A 84 7.48 0.24 -0.79
N PHE A 85 6.99 1.37 -0.28
CA PHE A 85 6.51 2.47 -1.10
C PHE A 85 6.99 3.81 -0.56
N SER A 86 7.12 4.79 -1.45
CA SER A 86 7.31 6.20 -1.15
C SER A 86 6.04 6.96 -1.52
N LEU A 87 5.67 7.93 -0.68
CA LEU A 87 4.62 8.89 -0.97
C LEU A 87 5.19 10.09 -1.72
N SER A 88 4.45 10.58 -2.70
CA SER A 88 4.72 11.83 -3.40
C SER A 88 3.40 12.56 -3.59
N ASP A 89 3.42 13.87 -3.38
CA ASP A 89 2.37 14.82 -3.73
C ASP A 89 2.59 15.28 -5.19
#